data_AF-A0A059CW41-F1
#
_entry.id   AF-A0A059CW41-F1
#
_cell.length_a   1.000
_cell.length_b   1.000
_cell.length_c   1.000
_cell.angle_alpha   90.00
_cell.angle_beta   90.00
_cell.angle_gamma   90.00
#
_symmetry.space_group_name_H-M   'P 1'
#
loop_
_entity.id
_entity.type
_entity.pdbx_description
1 polymer ?
#
loop_
_entity_poly.entity_id
_entity_poly.type
_entity_poly.pdbx_seq_one_letter_code
_entity_poly.pdbx_strand_id
1 'polypeptide(L)'
;MAATVSVFVYGSLLVDDVVRALLNRVPPSSPALLPDFHRFSIKGRVYPAILPLPKHTVSGKVLMGITVPELDMLDTFEDVEYTRTTVQVTLLDSSDKLEAEAYVWSDKHDPNLYGDWDFESGRLSRWTDFKVRGISLRGVLAIHCFPGLSMIVPLEIDEAKLLCKQFV
;
A
#
# COMPACT_ATOMS: atom_id res chain seq x y z
N MET A 1 10.83 -5.39 25.79
CA MET A 1 10.85 -4.75 24.46
C MET A 1 9.88 -5.53 23.59
N ALA A 2 8.83 -4.92 23.06
CA ALA A 2 8.02 -5.57 22.04
C ALA A 2 8.88 -5.75 20.79
N ALA A 3 8.81 -6.90 20.14
CA ALA A 3 9.48 -7.09 18.86
C ALA A 3 8.83 -6.15 17.82
N THR A 4 9.67 -5.39 17.13
CA THR A 4 9.24 -4.47 16.07
C THR A 4 9.95 -4.82 14.78
N VAL A 5 9.25 -4.62 13.67
CA VAL A 5 9.77 -4.84 12.32
C VAL A 5 9.76 -3.54 11.52
N SER A 6 10.49 -3.54 10.41
CA SER A 6 10.50 -2.49 9.41
C SER A 6 9.75 -2.98 8.18
N VAL A 7 8.91 -2.14 7.57
CA VAL A 7 8.10 -2.50 6.40
C VAL A 7 8.36 -1.51 5.28
N PHE A 8 8.79 -1.98 4.12
CA PHE A 8 8.96 -1.19 2.91
C PHE A 8 7.64 -1.08 2.14
N VAL A 9 7.21 0.16 1.90
CA VAL A 9 5.97 0.50 1.22
C VAL A 9 6.26 1.32 -0.05
N TYR A 10 5.49 1.05 -1.10
CA TYR A 10 5.78 1.56 -2.45
C TYR A 10 4.52 1.92 -3.28
N GLY A 11 3.33 1.85 -2.68
CA GLY A 11 2.04 2.14 -3.33
C GLY A 11 1.15 3.00 -2.43
N SER A 12 -0.10 2.58 -2.23
CA SER A 12 -1.11 3.29 -1.44
C SER A 12 -0.68 3.63 0.00
N LEU A 13 0.14 2.77 0.62
CA LEU A 13 0.71 2.98 1.95
C LEU A 13 1.80 4.08 2.00
N LEU A 14 2.17 4.69 0.88
CA LEU A 14 3.06 5.86 0.86
C LEU A 14 2.40 7.12 1.44
N VAL A 15 1.07 7.12 1.58
CA VAL A 15 0.30 8.24 2.09
C VAL A 15 -0.05 8.05 3.56
N ASP A 16 0.44 8.98 4.37
CA ASP A 16 0.34 8.96 5.83
C ASP A 16 -1.11 8.89 6.34
N ASP A 17 -2.07 9.44 5.61
CA ASP A 17 -3.49 9.39 5.98
C ASP A 17 -4.05 7.95 5.94
N VAL A 18 -3.59 7.13 4.98
CA VAL A 18 -3.95 5.71 4.85
C VAL A 18 -3.32 4.91 5.97
N VAL A 19 -2.03 5.15 6.23
CA VAL A 19 -1.29 4.52 7.32
C VAL A 19 -1.93 4.85 8.67
N ARG A 20 -2.32 6.12 8.89
CA ARG A 20 -3.04 6.54 10.10
C ARG A 20 -4.40 5.88 10.23
N ALA A 21 -5.12 5.74 9.12
CA ALA A 21 -6.40 5.05 9.06
C ALA A 21 -6.27 3.59 9.51
N LEU A 22 -5.22 2.89 9.06
CA LEU A 22 -4.99 1.47 9.36
C LEU A 22 -4.42 1.25 10.76
N LEU A 23 -3.36 1.98 11.13
CA LEU A 23 -2.59 1.74 12.36
C LEU A 23 -3.01 2.64 13.52
N ASN A 24 -3.95 3.57 13.31
CA ASN A 24 -4.35 4.60 14.26
C ASN A 24 -3.18 5.50 14.74
N ARG A 25 -2.05 5.49 14.01
CA ARG A 25 -0.87 6.35 14.18
C ARG A 25 -0.07 6.38 12.88
N VAL A 26 0.91 7.28 12.80
CA VAL A 26 1.89 7.27 11.71
C VAL A 26 3.25 6.87 12.29
N PRO A 27 3.76 5.67 11.97
CA PRO A 27 5.09 5.24 12.37
C PRO A 27 6.18 6.17 11.79
N PRO A 28 7.33 6.31 12.47
CA PRO A 28 8.50 6.95 11.86
C PRO A 28 8.81 6.29 10.52
N SER A 29 9.09 7.10 9.51
CA SER A 29 9.37 6.59 8.17
C SER A 29 10.53 7.32 7.52
N SER A 30 11.33 6.58 6.74
CA SER A 30 12.44 7.13 5.94
C SER A 30 12.22 6.80 4.46
N PRO A 31 12.49 7.73 3.53
CA PRO A 31 12.56 7.40 2.12
C PRO A 31 13.64 6.34 1.86
N ALA A 32 13.37 5.41 0.95
CA ALA A 32 14.27 4.28 0.68
C ALA A 32 14.16 3.79 -0.76
N LEU A 33 15.20 3.09 -1.22
CA LEU A 33 15.28 2.44 -2.51
C LEU A 33 15.38 0.92 -2.34
N LEU A 34 14.57 0.19 -3.08
CA LEU A 34 14.62 -1.27 -3.16
C LEU A 34 15.28 -1.68 -4.49
N PRO A 35 16.55 -2.14 -4.48
CA PRO A 35 17.24 -2.62 -5.68
C PRO A 35 16.73 -3.99 -6.13
N ASP A 36 16.91 -4.31 -7.41
CA ASP A 36 16.56 -5.59 -8.05
C ASP A 36 15.06 -5.92 -8.03
N PHE A 37 14.22 -4.88 -7.97
CA PHE A 37 12.78 -4.98 -8.16
C PHE A 37 12.31 -3.98 -9.21
N HIS A 38 11.19 -4.32 -9.85
CA HIS A 38 10.47 -3.43 -10.75
C HIS A 38 9.03 -3.29 -10.32
N ARG A 39 8.47 -2.10 -10.51
CA ARG A 39 7.10 -1.77 -10.15
C ARG A 39 6.23 -1.72 -11.41
N PHE A 40 5.27 -2.63 -11.47
CA PHE A 40 4.34 -2.82 -12.58
C PHE A 40 2.97 -2.21 -12.28
N SER A 41 2.29 -1.74 -13.33
CA SER A 41 0.85 -1.45 -13.28
C SER A 41 0.05 -2.73 -13.51
N ILE A 42 -1.14 -2.83 -12.93
CA ILE A 42 -2.04 -3.99 -13.09
C ILE A 42 -3.31 -3.53 -13.81
N LYS A 43 -3.73 -4.24 -14.87
CA LYS A 43 -4.93 -3.85 -15.64
C LYS A 43 -6.17 -3.85 -14.76
N GLY A 44 -6.96 -2.77 -14.84
CA GLY A 44 -8.20 -2.61 -14.07
C GLY A 44 -8.00 -2.22 -12.60
N ARG A 45 -6.74 -2.02 -12.16
CA ARG A 45 -6.41 -1.64 -10.79
C ARG A 45 -5.58 -0.37 -10.77
N VAL A 46 -5.62 0.34 -9.65
CA VAL A 46 -4.93 1.62 -9.50
C VAL A 46 -3.65 1.51 -8.67
N TYR A 47 -3.48 0.40 -7.98
CA TYR A 47 -2.36 0.14 -7.09
C TYR A 47 -1.29 -0.73 -7.80
N PRO A 48 -0.01 -0.54 -7.47
CA PRO A 48 1.09 -1.21 -8.15
C PRO A 48 1.34 -2.64 -7.63
N ALA A 49 1.97 -3.44 -8.49
CA ALA A 49 2.66 -4.66 -8.10
C ALA A 49 4.18 -4.44 -8.14
N ILE A 50 4.94 -5.08 -7.26
CA ILE A 50 6.39 -5.25 -7.46
C ILE A 50 6.73 -6.70 -7.73
N LEU A 51 7.69 -6.91 -8.62
CA LEU A 51 8.30 -8.21 -8.88
C LEU A 51 9.82 -8.08 -8.93
N PRO A 52 10.56 -9.15 -8.56
CA PRO A 52 12.00 -9.18 -8.71
C PRO A 52 12.40 -9.00 -10.18
N LEU A 53 13.23 -7.99 -10.45
CA LEU A 53 13.80 -7.73 -11.77
C LEU A 53 15.18 -7.08 -11.62
N PRO A 54 16.27 -7.78 -11.98
CA PRO A 54 17.62 -7.27 -11.79
C PRO A 54 17.87 -5.94 -12.52
N LYS A 55 18.71 -5.08 -11.93
CA LYS A 55 19.09 -3.75 -12.49
C LYS A 55 17.96 -2.70 -12.51
N HIS A 56 16.82 -3.01 -11.91
CA HIS A 56 15.77 -2.02 -11.64
C HIS A 56 15.76 -1.67 -10.16
N THR A 57 15.20 -0.49 -9.85
CA THR A 57 15.11 0.00 -8.48
C THR A 57 13.74 0.61 -8.27
N VAL A 58 13.13 0.29 -7.13
CA VAL A 58 11.82 0.81 -6.72
C VAL A 58 12.01 1.84 -5.61
N SER A 59 11.51 3.07 -5.81
CA SER A 59 11.57 4.14 -4.80
C SER A 59 10.34 4.14 -3.89
N GLY A 60 10.54 4.02 -2.58
CA GLY A 60 9.44 3.97 -1.62
C GLY A 60 9.80 4.62 -0.29
N LYS A 61 9.14 4.15 0.76
CA LYS A 61 9.43 4.52 2.16
C LYS A 61 9.54 3.26 3.00
N VAL A 62 10.32 3.30 4.07
CA VAL A 62 10.31 2.27 5.11
C VAL A 62 9.58 2.83 6.31
N LEU A 63 8.52 2.14 6.73
CA LEU A 63 7.86 2.35 8.01
C LEU A 63 8.62 1.57 9.08
N MET A 64 9.08 2.26 10.12
CA MET A 64 9.90 1.69 11.18
C MET A 64 9.09 1.54 12.47
N GLY A 65 9.43 0.54 13.28
CA GLY A 65 8.77 0.34 14.58
C GLY A 65 7.35 -0.19 14.44
N ILE A 66 7.09 -1.04 13.45
CA ILE A 66 5.81 -1.74 13.29
C ILE A 66 5.77 -2.90 14.27
N THR A 67 4.74 -2.95 15.11
CA THR A 67 4.54 -4.05 16.06
C THR A 67 3.91 -5.25 15.36
N VAL A 68 4.04 -6.44 15.94
CA VAL A 68 3.44 -7.68 15.37
C VAL A 68 1.93 -7.54 15.10
N PRO A 69 1.10 -6.96 15.98
CA PRO A 69 -0.32 -6.76 15.69
C PRO A 69 -0.58 -5.77 14.54
N GLU A 70 0.23 -4.73 14.40
CA GLU A 70 0.12 -3.77 13.29
C GLU A 70 0.56 -4.41 11.97
N LEU A 71 1.55 -5.29 12.02
CA LEU A 71 1.96 -6.08 10.86
C LEU A 71 0.82 -6.97 10.36
N ASP A 72 0.08 -7.63 11.27
CA ASP A 72 -1.09 -8.45 10.92
C ASP A 72 -2.23 -7.62 10.28
N MET A 73 -2.41 -6.36 10.72
CA MET A 73 -3.33 -5.43 10.06
C MET A 73 -2.88 -5.11 8.63
N LEU A 74 -1.59 -4.92 8.41
CA LEU A 74 -1.03 -4.70 7.07
C LEU A 74 -1.16 -5.95 6.20
N ASP A 75 -0.91 -7.14 6.75
CA ASP A 75 -1.10 -8.41 6.03
C ASP A 75 -2.57 -8.57 5.59
N THR A 76 -3.51 -8.26 6.51
CA THR A 76 -4.96 -8.32 6.24
C THR A 76 -5.40 -7.29 5.20
N PHE A 77 -4.76 -6.13 5.17
CA PHE A 77 -5.01 -5.08 4.19
C PHE A 77 -4.46 -5.46 2.82
N GLU A 78 -3.25 -6.04 2.77
CA GLU A 78 -2.61 -6.41 1.52
C GLU A 78 -3.22 -7.66 0.89
N ASP A 79 -3.80 -8.53 1.72
CA ASP A 79 -4.55 -9.72 1.33
C ASP A 79 -3.69 -10.76 0.60
N VAL A 80 -4.30 -11.87 0.18
CA VAL A 80 -3.66 -13.03 -0.45
C VAL A 80 -2.98 -12.74 -1.80
N GLU A 81 -3.22 -11.56 -2.38
CA GLU A 81 -2.64 -11.15 -3.66
C GLU A 81 -1.15 -10.81 -3.57
N TYR A 82 -0.68 -10.54 -2.36
CA TYR A 82 0.71 -10.23 -2.08
C TYR A 82 1.32 -11.21 -1.09
N THR A 83 2.56 -11.59 -1.35
CA THR A 83 3.38 -12.38 -0.45
C THR A 83 4.37 -11.47 0.25
N ARG A 84 4.31 -11.44 1.58
CA ARG A 84 5.31 -10.74 2.39
C ARG A 84 6.68 -11.41 2.23
N THR A 85 7.67 -10.61 1.85
CA THR A 85 9.03 -11.05 1.55
C THR A 85 10.02 -10.12 2.23
N THR A 86 11.00 -10.70 2.91
CA THR A 86 12.12 -9.93 3.48
C THR A 86 13.02 -9.42 2.35
N VAL A 87 13.26 -8.12 2.33
CA VAL A 87 14.07 -7.43 1.32
C VAL A 87 15.12 -6.53 1.97
N GLN A 88 16.20 -6.27 1.24
CA GLN A 88 17.21 -5.30 1.63
C GLN A 88 16.96 -3.98 0.88
N VAL A 89 16.74 -2.90 1.63
CA VAL A 89 16.52 -1.56 1.09
C VAL A 89 17.64 -0.62 1.50
N THR A 90 17.90 0.39 0.68
CA THR A 90 18.86 1.45 0.99
C THR A 90 18.11 2.70 1.42
N LEU A 91 18.32 3.16 2.65
CA LEU A 91 17.73 4.39 3.17
C LEU A 91 18.36 5.58 2.45
N LEU A 92 17.55 6.52 1.98
CA LEU A 92 18.04 7.71 1.28
C LEU A 92 18.65 8.75 2.24
N ASP A 93 18.21 8.75 3.50
CA ASP A 93 18.66 9.73 4.50
C ASP A 93 20.07 9.43 5.01
N SER A 94 20.41 8.15 5.21
CA SER A 94 21.71 7.73 5.76
C SER A 94 22.59 6.96 4.78
N SER A 95 22.07 6.56 3.61
CA SER A 95 22.71 5.61 2.68
C SER A 95 22.98 4.23 3.29
N ASP A 96 22.39 3.92 4.44
CA ASP A 96 22.52 2.61 5.07
C ASP A 96 21.58 1.59 4.43
N LYS A 97 22.02 0.32 4.49
CA LYS A 97 21.18 -0.81 4.11
C LYS A 97 20.40 -1.31 5.32
N LEU A 98 19.10 -1.45 5.16
CA LEU A 98 18.18 -1.92 6.18
C LEU A 98 17.42 -3.15 5.65
N GLU A 99 17.23 -4.14 6.50
CA GLU A 99 16.32 -5.25 6.23
C GLU A 99 14.88 -4.83 6.57
N ALA A 100 13.96 -5.04 5.65
CA ALA A 100 12.55 -4.70 5.81
C ALA A 100 11.66 -5.74 5.12
N GLU A 101 10.44 -5.87 5.62
CA GLU A 101 9.41 -6.68 4.98
C GLU A 101 8.76 -5.88 3.84
N ALA A 102 8.54 -6.49 2.68
CA ALA A 102 7.82 -5.90 1.56
C ALA A 102 6.75 -6.84 1.04
N TYR A 103 5.62 -6.29 0.61
CA TYR A 103 4.56 -7.04 -0.05
C TYR A 103 4.92 -7.20 -1.53
N VAL A 104 5.17 -8.41 -1.99
CA VAL A 104 5.56 -8.71 -3.38
C VAL A 104 4.38 -9.39 -4.06
N TRP A 105 4.08 -9.03 -5.32
CA TRP A 105 2.96 -9.61 -6.04
C TRP A 105 3.11 -11.13 -6.17
N SER A 106 2.09 -11.89 -5.76
CA SER A 106 2.20 -13.35 -5.64
C SER A 106 2.24 -14.05 -7.01
N ASP A 107 1.50 -13.55 -8.01
CA ASP A 107 1.46 -14.14 -9.35
C ASP A 107 2.43 -13.46 -10.32
N LYS A 108 3.64 -14.02 -10.42
CA LYS A 108 4.71 -13.52 -11.32
C LYS A 108 4.36 -13.61 -12.81
N HIS A 109 3.36 -14.40 -13.19
CA HIS A 109 2.97 -14.63 -14.57
C HIS A 109 1.63 -13.98 -14.92
N ASP A 110 1.13 -13.08 -14.07
CA ASP A 110 -0.13 -12.39 -14.31
C ASP A 110 -0.08 -11.59 -15.62
N PRO A 111 -0.91 -11.94 -16.63
CA PRO A 111 -0.97 -11.26 -17.92
C PRO A 111 -1.53 -9.83 -17.83
N ASN A 112 -2.02 -9.43 -16.66
CA ASN A 112 -2.50 -8.09 -16.37
C ASN A 112 -1.38 -7.15 -15.92
N LEU A 113 -0.16 -7.64 -15.67
CA LEU A 113 0.99 -6.80 -15.37
C LEU A 113 1.50 -6.11 -16.64
N TYR A 114 1.65 -4.78 -16.59
CA TYR A 114 2.13 -4.01 -17.73
C TYR A 114 2.83 -2.73 -17.31
N GLY A 115 3.83 -2.33 -18.10
CA GLY A 115 4.51 -1.03 -18.04
C GLY A 115 5.16 -0.69 -16.70
N ASP A 116 5.78 0.48 -16.68
CA ASP A 116 6.23 1.14 -15.45
C ASP A 116 5.02 1.74 -14.72
N TRP A 117 5.02 1.64 -13.38
CA TRP A 117 4.07 2.39 -12.56
C TRP A 117 4.72 3.65 -12.01
N ASP A 118 4.15 4.80 -12.36
CA ASP A 118 4.64 6.12 -11.92
C ASP A 118 3.74 6.71 -10.82
N PHE A 119 4.30 6.84 -9.61
CA PHE A 119 3.59 7.40 -8.44
C PHE A 119 3.17 8.86 -8.64
N GLU A 120 3.98 9.66 -9.34
CA GLU A 120 3.74 11.10 -9.50
C GLU A 120 2.65 11.40 -10.52
N SER A 121 2.52 10.55 -11.55
CA SER A 121 1.44 10.64 -12.55
C SER A 121 0.02 10.52 -11.95
N GLY A 122 -0.10 9.89 -10.77
CA GLY A 122 -1.36 9.70 -10.05
C GLY A 122 -1.70 10.74 -8.98
N ARG A 123 -0.76 11.64 -8.62
CA ARG A 123 -0.93 12.58 -7.49
C ARG A 123 -2.03 13.61 -7.65
N LEU A 124 -2.38 14.02 -8.88
CA LEU A 124 -3.18 15.25 -9.07
C LEU A 124 -4.69 15.05 -9.22
N SER A 125 -5.20 13.89 -9.64
CA SER A 125 -6.62 13.78 -10.04
C SER A 125 -7.52 12.99 -9.09
N ARG A 126 -7.00 12.15 -8.20
CA ARG A 126 -7.83 11.26 -7.35
C ARG A 126 -7.78 11.55 -5.85
N TRP A 127 -6.69 12.12 -5.34
CA TRP A 127 -6.55 12.45 -3.91
C TRP A 127 -7.48 13.58 -3.45
N THR A 128 -7.87 14.48 -4.34
CA THR A 128 -8.90 15.50 -4.08
C THR A 128 -10.29 14.88 -3.88
N ASP A 129 -10.60 13.71 -4.45
CA ASP A 129 -11.89 13.02 -4.25
C ASP A 129 -11.98 12.32 -2.88
N PHE A 130 -10.84 11.81 -2.37
CA PHE A 130 -10.77 11.11 -1.07
C PHE A 130 -11.10 12.03 0.13
N LYS A 131 -10.60 13.27 0.12
CA LYS A 131 -10.98 14.28 1.16
C LYS A 131 -12.45 14.68 1.09
N VAL A 132 -13.08 14.59 -0.07
CA VAL A 132 -14.48 14.96 -0.28
C VAL A 132 -15.43 13.83 0.19
N ARG A 133 -14.95 12.59 0.32
CA ARG A 133 -15.79 11.39 0.54
C ARG A 133 -15.66 10.68 1.88
N GLY A 134 -14.90 11.24 2.83
CA GLY A 134 -15.07 11.01 4.28
C GLY A 134 -15.22 9.55 4.74
N ILE A 135 -14.12 8.80 4.78
CA ILE A 135 -14.09 7.49 5.46
C ILE A 135 -13.60 7.70 6.91
N SER A 136 -14.54 7.69 7.85
CA SER A 136 -14.23 7.56 9.28
C SER A 136 -14.13 6.07 9.63
N LEU A 137 -12.92 5.58 9.88
CA LEU A 137 -12.68 4.20 10.33
C LEU A 137 -12.95 4.06 11.84
N ARG A 138 -14.21 4.26 12.24
CA ARG A 138 -14.76 3.67 13.45
C ARG A 138 -15.97 2.86 13.04
N GLY A 139 -15.93 1.56 13.33
CA GLY A 139 -16.90 0.57 12.89
C GLY A 139 -18.33 1.09 12.80
N VAL A 140 -18.80 1.19 11.55
CA VAL A 140 -20.16 1.31 11.00
C VAL A 140 -19.95 2.14 9.72
N LEU A 141 -20.01 1.47 8.58
CA LEU A 141 -19.96 2.06 7.25
C LEU A 141 -21.17 3.01 7.11
N ALA A 142 -21.00 4.30 7.44
CA ALA A 142 -22.01 5.31 7.17
C ALA A 142 -21.98 5.61 5.67
N ILE A 143 -22.90 4.94 4.98
CA ILE A 143 -23.23 5.07 3.57
C ILE A 143 -23.71 6.52 3.33
N HIS A 144 -22.78 7.43 3.09
CA HIS A 144 -23.07 8.72 2.48
C HIS A 144 -22.09 8.96 1.34
N CYS A 145 -22.11 8.07 0.35
CA CYS A 145 -21.41 8.26 -0.90
C CYS A 145 -22.41 8.02 -2.04
N PHE A 146 -22.64 9.05 -2.87
CA PHE A 146 -23.56 9.19 -4.01
C PHE A 146 -24.93 9.83 -3.75
N PRO A 147 -25.18 11.07 -4.21
CA PRO A 147 -26.54 11.50 -4.50
C PRO A 147 -27.00 10.75 -5.76
N GLY A 148 -27.86 9.75 -5.60
CA GLY A 148 -28.64 9.17 -6.70
C GLY A 148 -28.47 7.68 -7.01
N LEU A 149 -27.65 6.93 -6.27
CA LEU A 149 -27.57 5.47 -6.45
C LEU A 149 -27.85 4.74 -5.12
N SER A 150 -29.11 4.42 -4.88
CA SER A 150 -29.51 3.47 -3.84
C SER A 150 -29.22 2.05 -4.33
N MET A 151 -28.00 1.56 -4.10
CA MET A 151 -27.73 0.13 -4.18
C MET A 151 -27.24 -0.33 -2.81
N ILE A 152 -28.16 -0.93 -2.05
CA ILE A 152 -27.86 -1.65 -0.83
C ILE A 152 -27.28 -2.99 -1.28
N VAL A 153 -25.96 -3.06 -1.43
CA VAL A 153 -25.25 -4.34 -1.48
C VAL A 153 -24.57 -4.55 -0.13
N PRO A 154 -24.69 -5.74 0.49
CA PRO A 154 -23.90 -6.09 1.65
C PRO A 154 -22.45 -6.13 1.18
N LEU A 155 -21.72 -5.04 1.41
CA LEU A 155 -20.33 -4.92 1.01
C LEU A 155 -19.54 -5.86 1.94
N GLU A 156 -19.17 -7.04 1.44
CA GLU A 156 -18.21 -7.91 2.10
C GLU A 156 -16.95 -7.10 2.43
N ILE A 157 -16.31 -7.41 3.56
CA ILE A 157 -15.15 -6.65 4.07
C ILE A 157 -14.06 -6.50 2.97
N ASP A 158 -13.96 -7.47 2.06
CA ASP A 158 -13.00 -7.48 0.95
C ASP A 158 -13.33 -6.47 -0.16
N GLU A 159 -14.62 -6.17 -0.42
CA GLU A 159 -15.02 -5.11 -1.35
C GLU A 159 -14.70 -3.72 -0.80
N ALA A 160 -14.84 -3.52 0.52
CA ALA A 160 -14.45 -2.26 1.18
C ALA A 160 -12.93 -2.03 1.14
N LYS A 161 -12.13 -3.11 1.32
CA LYS A 161 -10.66 -3.06 1.17
C LYS A 161 -10.28 -2.76 -0.28
N LEU A 162 -10.90 -3.42 -1.24
CA LEU A 162 -10.65 -3.20 -2.66
C LEU A 162 -10.97 -1.77 -3.06
N LEU A 163 -12.07 -1.19 -2.57
CA LEU A 163 -12.38 0.23 -2.76
C LEU A 163 -11.32 1.13 -2.11
N CYS A 164 -10.89 0.86 -0.87
CA CYS A 164 -9.79 1.61 -0.27
C CYS A 164 -8.50 1.54 -1.10
N LYS A 165 -8.15 0.38 -1.69
CA LYS A 165 -7.01 0.27 -2.60
C LYS A 165 -7.25 0.94 -3.96
N GLN A 166 -8.50 0.99 -4.45
CA GLN A 166 -8.90 1.58 -5.73
C GLN A 166 -9.00 3.11 -5.70
N PHE A 167 -9.15 3.70 -4.51
CA PHE A 167 -9.39 5.15 -4.32
C PHE A 167 -8.23 5.89 -3.62
N VAL A 168 -7.11 5.20 -3.35
CA VAL A 168 -5.86 5.72 -2.76
C VAL A 168 -4.72 5.66 -3.78
#